data_AF-A0A958IZ76-F1
#
_entry.id   AF-A0A958IZ76-F1
#
_cell.length_a   1.000
_cell.length_b   1.000
_cell.length_c   1.000
_cell.angle_alpha   90.00
_cell.angle_beta   90.00
_cell.angle_gamma   90.00
#
_symmetry.space_group_name_H-M   'P 1'
#
loop_
_entity.id
_entity.type
_entity.pdbx_description
1 polymer ?
#
loop_
_entity_poly.entity_id
_entity_poly.type
_entity_poly.pdbx_seq_one_letter_code
_entity_poly.pdbx_strand_id
1 'polypeptide(L)'
;MLYTFLTAVEIMVCGIVFYIFEKSTAHLPLDLRIYWLFSTIFLITILLSAFNFWLGTRISHRVAGPVIQIKRALQQAIKGNYTYRIQMRSTDYLHEIGDKINMLMENLDEQNTRQTVPEANTNDQLK
;
A
#
# COMPACT_ATOMS: atom_id res chain seq x y z
N MET A 1 -8.59 -7.16 -5.14
CA MET A 1 -9.55 -7.38 -4.04
C MET A 1 -10.17 -6.09 -3.53
N LEU A 2 -9.40 -5.04 -3.18
CA LEU A 2 -9.99 -3.76 -2.75
C LEU A 2 -10.77 -3.05 -3.88
N TYR A 3 -10.20 -2.97 -5.09
CA TYR A 3 -10.86 -2.31 -6.21
C TYR A 3 -12.18 -2.99 -6.61
N THR A 4 -12.18 -4.33 -6.68
CA THR A 4 -13.38 -5.13 -6.97
C THR A 4 -14.48 -4.97 -5.92
N PHE A 5 -14.11 -4.78 -4.65
CA PHE A 5 -15.06 -4.47 -3.59
C PHE A 5 -15.65 -3.07 -3.75
N LEU A 6 -14.81 -2.07 -4.04
CA LEU A 6 -15.25 -0.68 -4.27
C LEU A 6 -16.20 -0.55 -5.46
N THR A 7 -15.91 -1.24 -6.57
CA THR A 7 -16.80 -1.26 -7.75
C THR A 7 -18.14 -1.94 -7.46
N ALA A 8 -18.16 -2.97 -6.61
CA ALA A 8 -19.40 -3.63 -6.21
C ALA A 8 -20.28 -2.69 -5.36
N VAL A 9 -19.66 -1.92 -4.46
CA VAL A 9 -20.35 -0.88 -3.67
C VAL A 9 -20.93 0.21 -4.57
N GLU A 10 -20.19 0.67 -5.58
CA GLU A 10 -20.66 1.68 -6.54
C GLU A 10 -21.89 1.21 -7.32
N ILE A 11 -21.88 -0.03 -7.83
CA ILE A 11 -23.04 -0.63 -8.51
C ILE A 11 -24.24 -0.72 -7.55
N MET A 12 -24.01 -1.13 -6.30
CA MET A 12 -25.07 -1.22 -5.29
C MET A 12 -25.69 0.15 -4.99
N VAL A 13 -24.87 1.19 -4.85
CA VAL A 13 -25.34 2.57 -4.63
C VAL A 13 -26.15 3.06 -5.83
N CYS A 14 -25.68 2.83 -7.06
CA CYS A 14 -26.43 3.18 -8.26
C CYS A 14 -27.79 2.47 -8.33
N GLY A 15 -27.86 1.18 -7.95
CA GLY A 15 -29.10 0.42 -7.88
C GLY A 15 -30.07 0.96 -6.82
N ILE A 16 -29.57 1.34 -5.64
CA ILE A 16 -30.40 1.94 -4.57
C ILE A 16 -30.95 3.30 -5.02
N VAL A 17 -30.12 4.14 -5.62
CA VAL A 17 -30.54 5.45 -6.14
C VAL A 17 -31.59 5.28 -7.23
N PHE A 18 -31.39 4.34 -8.16
CA PHE A 18 -32.36 4.01 -9.21
C PHE A 18 -33.71 3.61 -8.60
N TYR A 19 -33.71 2.71 -7.62
CA TYR A 19 -34.93 2.25 -6.93
C TYR A 19 -35.69 3.39 -6.22
N ILE A 20 -34.96 4.24 -5.49
CA ILE A 20 -35.54 5.40 -4.80
C ILE A 20 -36.12 6.39 -5.82
N PHE A 21 -35.39 6.64 -6.90
CA PHE A 21 -35.79 7.57 -7.94
C PHE A 21 -37.07 7.11 -8.65
N GLU A 22 -37.14 5.82 -8.99
CA GLU A 22 -38.32 5.22 -9.62
C GLU A 22 -39.58 5.43 -8.77
N LYS A 23 -39.46 5.17 -7.46
CA LYS A 23 -40.56 5.33 -6.49
C LYS A 23 -40.94 6.80 -6.27
N SER A 24 -39.95 7.70 -6.19
CA SER A 24 -40.17 9.12 -5.89
C SER A 24 -40.80 9.87 -7.07
N THR A 25 -40.41 9.52 -8.30
CA THR A 25 -40.77 10.28 -9.51
C THR A 25 -41.94 9.69 -10.30
N ALA A 26 -42.64 8.69 -9.75
CA ALA A 26 -43.71 7.97 -10.47
C ALA A 26 -44.84 8.87 -11.02
N HIS A 27 -45.03 10.06 -10.46
CA HIS A 27 -46.04 11.04 -10.88
C HIS A 27 -45.58 12.01 -11.97
N LEU A 28 -44.29 12.00 -12.36
CA LEU A 28 -43.73 12.89 -13.38
C LEU A 28 -43.84 12.31 -14.80
N PRO A 29 -43.83 13.14 -15.85
CA PRO A 29 -43.78 12.68 -17.23
C PRO A 29 -42.47 11.92 -17.52
N LEU A 30 -42.55 10.91 -18.39
CA LEU A 30 -41.48 9.95 -18.67
C LEU A 30 -40.17 10.64 -19.09
N ASP A 31 -40.24 11.65 -19.96
CA ASP A 31 -39.07 12.33 -20.52
C ASP A 31 -38.25 13.05 -19.44
N LEU A 32 -38.94 13.75 -18.53
CA LEU A 32 -38.30 14.48 -17.44
C LEU A 32 -37.69 13.51 -16.42
N ARG A 33 -38.35 12.37 -16.16
CA ARG A 33 -37.83 11.31 -15.28
C ARG A 33 -36.52 10.74 -15.82
N ILE A 34 -36.49 10.41 -17.11
CA ILE A 34 -35.29 9.85 -17.76
C ILE A 34 -34.13 10.84 -17.67
N TYR A 35 -34.36 12.11 -18.01
CA TYR A 35 -33.31 13.14 -17.95
C TYR A 35 -32.74 13.30 -16.52
N TRP A 36 -33.61 13.38 -15.51
CA TRP A 36 -33.19 13.51 -14.12
C TRP A 36 -32.45 12.28 -13.59
N LEU A 37 -32.92 11.08 -13.94
CA LEU A 37 -32.26 9.83 -13.57
C LEU A 37 -30.85 9.76 -14.16
N PHE A 38 -30.71 10.00 -15.47
CA PHE A 38 -29.42 9.98 -16.15
C PHE A 38 -28.47 11.03 -15.58
N SER A 39 -28.95 12.27 -15.39
CA SER A 39 -28.14 13.34 -14.82
C SER A 39 -27.64 13.00 -13.41
N THR A 40 -28.52 12.45 -12.56
CA THR A 40 -28.19 12.08 -11.17
C THR A 40 -27.20 10.92 -11.12
N ILE A 41 -27.47 9.83 -11.85
CA ILE A 41 -26.55 8.67 -11.90
C ILE A 41 -25.20 9.10 -12.45
N PHE A 42 -25.18 9.89 -13.53
CA PHE A 42 -23.94 10.37 -14.14
C PHE A 42 -23.11 11.20 -13.16
N LEU A 43 -23.74 12.13 -12.44
CA LEU A 43 -23.07 12.94 -11.43
C LEU A 43 -22.50 12.09 -10.29
N ILE A 44 -23.28 11.13 -9.77
CA ILE A 44 -22.84 10.22 -8.71
C ILE A 44 -21.66 9.37 -9.17
N THR A 45 -21.73 8.79 -10.37
CA THR A 45 -20.65 7.98 -10.94
C THR A 45 -19.36 8.79 -11.08
N ILE A 46 -19.43 10.04 -11.55
CA ILE A 46 -18.25 10.92 -11.63
C ILE A 46 -17.66 11.15 -10.25
N LEU A 47 -18.49 11.46 -9.25
CA LEU A 47 -18.04 11.73 -7.88
C LEU A 47 -17.39 10.50 -7.25
N LEU A 48 -18.01 9.33 -7.39
CA LEU A 48 -17.48 8.07 -6.86
C LEU A 48 -16.20 7.65 -7.59
N SER A 49 -16.14 7.81 -8.91
CA SER A 49 -14.92 7.56 -9.69
C SER A 49 -13.77 8.47 -9.28
N ALA A 50 -14.03 9.77 -9.09
CA ALA A 50 -13.02 10.72 -8.61
C ALA A 50 -12.53 10.36 -7.19
N PHE A 51 -13.43 9.96 -6.30
CA PHE A 51 -13.09 9.51 -4.96
C PHE A 51 -12.24 8.22 -4.98
N ASN A 52 -12.63 7.24 -5.79
CA ASN A 52 -11.87 6.00 -5.99
C ASN A 52 -10.47 6.27 -6.54
N PHE A 53 -10.35 7.16 -7.52
CA PHE A 53 -9.06 7.56 -8.08
C PHE A 53 -8.16 8.22 -7.03
N TRP A 54 -8.72 9.14 -6.23
CA TRP A 54 -8.00 9.81 -5.15
C TRP A 54 -7.52 8.81 -4.08
N LEU A 55 -8.39 7.90 -3.66
CA LEU A 55 -8.08 6.86 -2.68
C LEU A 55 -7.02 5.88 -3.19
N GLY A 56 -7.16 5.43 -4.44
CA GLY A 56 -6.21 4.55 -5.10
C GLY A 56 -4.82 5.18 -5.21
N THR A 57 -4.76 6.47 -5.55
CA THR A 57 -3.51 7.24 -5.59
C THR A 57 -2.86 7.35 -4.21
N ARG A 58 -3.65 7.70 -3.18
CA ARG A 58 -3.20 7.78 -1.78
C ARG A 58 -2.60 6.45 -1.29
N ILE A 59 -3.26 5.33 -1.56
CA ILE A 59 -2.78 4.00 -1.16
C ILE A 59 -1.51 3.64 -1.93
N SER A 60 -1.49 3.86 -3.25
CA SER A 60 -0.34 3.56 -4.10
C SER A 60 0.93 4.28 -3.63
N HIS A 61 0.84 5.55 -3.26
CA HIS A 61 1.98 6.30 -2.74
C HIS A 61 2.50 5.78 -1.39
N ARG A 62 1.62 5.31 -0.50
CA ARG A 62 2.00 4.73 0.80
C ARG A 62 2.65 3.35 0.70
N VAL A 63 2.61 2.72 -0.48
CA VAL A 63 3.28 1.44 -0.76
C VAL A 63 4.55 1.68 -1.59
N ALA A 64 4.48 2.49 -2.64
CA ALA A 64 5.59 2.70 -3.56
C ALA A 64 6.83 3.30 -2.88
N GLY A 65 6.64 4.27 -1.97
CA GLY A 65 7.75 4.89 -1.22
C GLY A 65 8.54 3.87 -0.39
N PRO A 66 7.88 3.12 0.52
CA PRO A 66 8.54 2.08 1.31
C PRO A 66 9.19 0.97 0.48
N VAL A 67 8.58 0.54 -0.64
CA VAL A 67 9.18 -0.47 -1.54
C VAL A 67 10.53 -0.05 -2.09
N ILE A 68 10.69 1.24 -2.44
CA ILE A 68 11.98 1.76 -2.91
C ILE A 68 13.03 1.70 -1.80
N GLN A 69 12.66 1.99 -0.55
CA GLN A 69 13.58 1.88 0.59
C GLN A 69 14.01 0.44 0.85
N ILE A 70 13.07 -0.51 0.81
CA ILE A 70 13.34 -1.95 0.91
C ILE A 70 14.33 -2.38 -0.17
N LYS A 71 14.09 -2.01 -1.43
CA LYS A 71 14.98 -2.33 -2.54
C LYS A 71 16.40 -1.81 -2.31
N ARG A 72 16.54 -0.57 -1.83
CA ARG A 72 17.84 0.02 -1.52
C ARG A 72 18.54 -0.71 -0.38
N ALA A 73 17.82 -1.09 0.67
CA ALA A 73 18.38 -1.84 1.80
C ALA A 73 18.93 -3.19 1.36
N LEU A 74 18.16 -3.94 0.57
CA LEU A 74 18.59 -5.21 0.00
C LEU A 74 19.80 -5.03 -0.92
N GLN A 75 19.85 -3.96 -1.72
CA GLN A 75 21.03 -3.65 -2.54
C GLN A 75 22.28 -3.37 -1.70
N GLN A 76 22.16 -2.73 -0.53
CA GLN A 76 23.28 -2.54 0.39
C GLN A 76 23.72 -3.88 1.00
N ALA A 77 22.76 -4.72 1.40
CA ALA A 77 23.02 -6.07 1.90
C ALA A 77 23.81 -6.91 0.89
N ILE A 78 23.38 -6.90 -0.39
CA ILE A 78 24.05 -7.63 -1.48
C ILE A 78 25.49 -7.14 -1.69
N LYS A 79 25.77 -5.86 -1.41
CA LYS A 79 27.11 -5.28 -1.48
C LYS A 79 27.97 -5.57 -0.23
N GLY A 80 27.45 -6.32 0.74
CA GLY A 80 28.11 -6.60 2.00
C GLY A 80 28.04 -5.46 3.02
N ASN A 81 27.26 -4.41 2.74
CA ASN A 81 27.06 -3.31 3.68
C ASN A 81 25.85 -3.58 4.58
N TYR A 82 26.10 -4.24 5.70
CA TYR A 82 25.06 -4.61 6.68
C TYR A 82 24.78 -3.53 7.73
N THR A 83 25.55 -2.45 7.77
CA THR A 83 25.30 -1.33 8.71
C THR A 83 24.16 -0.41 8.27
N TYR A 84 23.69 -0.54 7.02
CA TYR A 84 22.55 0.23 6.53
C TYR A 84 21.26 -0.14 7.28
N ARG A 85 20.53 0.88 7.76
CA ARG A 85 19.24 0.74 8.45
C ARG A 85 18.19 1.59 7.76
N ILE A 86 17.00 1.04 7.59
CA ILE A 86 15.85 1.74 7.03
C ILE A 86 14.90 2.18 8.13
N GLN A 87 14.40 3.41 8.04
CA GLN A 87 13.34 3.93 8.90
C GLN A 87 12.11 4.23 8.04
N MET A 88 11.09 3.40 8.21
CA MET A 88 9.77 3.65 7.63
C MET A 88 8.91 4.43 8.61
N ARG A 89 7.95 5.18 8.08
CA ARG A 89 6.96 5.84 8.95
C ARG A 89 6.05 4.76 9.52
N SER A 90 5.65 4.89 10.78
CA SER A 90 4.72 3.95 11.43
C SER A 90 3.37 3.83 10.72
N THR A 91 3.01 4.84 9.94
CA THR A 91 1.79 4.86 9.14
C THR A 91 1.95 4.16 7.80
N ASP A 92 3.14 3.75 7.37
CA ASP A 92 3.30 3.04 6.10
C ASP A 92 2.93 1.56 6.24
N TYR A 93 2.25 1.00 5.24
CA TYR A 93 1.76 -0.39 5.25
C TYR A 93 2.87 -1.44 5.40
N LEU A 94 4.12 -1.07 5.09
CA LEU A 94 5.26 -1.97 5.01
C LEU A 94 6.23 -1.81 6.20
N HIS A 95 5.86 -1.05 7.24
CA HIS A 95 6.75 -0.78 8.37
C HIS A 95 7.29 -2.07 9.03
N GLU A 96 6.44 -3.07 9.26
CA GLU A 96 6.86 -4.36 9.82
C GLU A 96 7.88 -5.09 8.94
N ILE A 97 7.77 -4.97 7.61
CA ILE A 97 8.76 -5.53 6.69
C ILE A 97 10.07 -4.77 6.81
N GLY A 98 10.01 -3.44 6.98
CA GLY A 98 11.16 -2.61 7.27
C GLY A 98 11.93 -3.07 8.51
N ASP A 99 11.21 -3.33 9.59
CA ASP A 99 11.80 -3.79 10.85
C ASP A 99 12.43 -5.18 10.70
N LYS A 100 11.75 -6.10 10.01
CA LYS A 100 12.31 -7.43 9.70
C LYS A 100 13.58 -7.35 8.84
N ILE A 101 13.67 -6.39 7.91
CA ILE A 101 14.89 -6.17 7.13
C ILE A 101 16.02 -5.63 8.01
N ASN A 102 15.73 -4.71 8.93
CA ASN A 102 16.75 -4.24 9.88
C ASN A 102 17.27 -5.38 10.74
N MET A 103 16.40 -6.25 11.24
CA MET A 103 16.79 -7.46 11.99
C MET A 103 17.63 -8.42 11.14
N LEU A 104 17.29 -8.62 9.86
CA LEU A 104 18.08 -9.44 8.94
C LEU A 104 19.50 -8.87 8.79
N MET A 105 19.60 -7.55 8.58
CA MET A 105 20.89 -6.87 8.41
C MET A 105 21.75 -6.97 9.66
N GLU A 106 21.15 -6.85 10.85
CA GLU A 106 21.84 -7.04 12.13
C GLU A 106 22.43 -8.45 12.27
N ASN A 107 21.64 -9.48 11.97
CA ASN A 107 22.12 -10.87 12.00
C ASN A 107 23.28 -11.12 11.01
N LEU A 108 23.24 -10.52 9.83
CA LEU A 108 24.30 -10.65 8.83
C LEU A 108 25.58 -9.91 9.25
N ASP A 109 25.44 -8.75 9.89
CA ASP A 109 26.56 -7.97 10.42
C ASP A 109 27.29 -8.71 11.55
N GLU A 110 26.54 -9.33 12.46
CA GLU A 110 27.10 -10.18 13.52
C GLU A 110 27.86 -11.38 12.96
N GLN A 111 27.29 -12.07 11.96
CA GLN A 111 27.94 -13.21 11.32
C GLN A 111 29.24 -12.81 10.63
N ASN A 112 29.25 -11.67 9.92
CA ASN A 112 30.44 -11.14 9.28
C ASN A 112 31.53 -10.82 10.32
N THR A 113 31.16 -10.13 11.41
CA THR A 113 32.08 -9.76 12.49
C THR A 113 32.71 -10.99 13.14
N ARG A 114 31.94 -12.06 13.39
CA ARG A 114 32.45 -13.32 13.97
C ARG A 114 33.46 -14.04 13.06
N GLN A 115 33.32 -13.89 11.74
CA GLN A 115 34.27 -14.48 10.78
C GLN A 115 35.55 -13.66 10.64
N THR A 116 35.51 -12.36 10.91
CA THR A 116 36.69 -11.48 10.83
C THR A 116 37.59 -11.47 12.07
N VAL A 117 37.26 -12.24 13.13
CA VAL A 117 38.14 -12.45 14.29
C VAL A 117 38.95 -13.74 14.07
N PRO A 118 40.20 -13.67 13.59
CA PRO A 118 41.04 -14.85 13.41
C PRO A 118 41.71 -15.21 14.74
N GLU A 119 41.83 -16.51 14.98
CA GLU A 119 42.77 -17.32 15.77
C GLU A 119 44.09 -16.69 16.29
N ALA A 120 44.11 -15.46 16.79
CA ALA A 120 45.30 -14.75 17.22
C ALA A 120 45.77 -15.09 18.65
N ASN A 121 45.10 -16.02 19.35
CA ASN A 121 45.37 -16.32 20.77
C ASN A 121 45.89 -17.74 21.05
N THR A 122 46.22 -18.55 20.04
CA THR A 122 46.71 -19.92 20.30
C THR A 122 48.23 -20.03 20.30
N ASN A 123 48.97 -19.07 19.71
CA ASN A 123 50.44 -19.14 19.62
C ASN A 123 51.20 -18.39 20.73
N ASP A 124 50.54 -17.62 21.61
CA ASP A 124 51.18 -16.98 22.77
C ASP A 124 51.19 -17.85 24.04
N GLN A 125 50.62 -19.07 23.99
CA GLN A 125 50.61 -20.04 25.08
C GLN A 125 51.74 -21.10 24.98
N LEU A 126 52.63 -20.97 23.99
CA LEU A 126 53.74 -21.92 23.73
C LEU A 126 55.14 -21.27 23.81
N LYS A 127 55.29 -20.18 24.58
CA LYS A 127 56.60 -19.62 24.95
C LYS A 127 56.86 -19.73 26.44
#